data_AF-A0A966P405-F1
#
_entry.id   AF-A0A966P405-F1
#
_cell.length_a   1.000
_cell.length_b   1.000
_cell.length_c   1.000
_cell.angle_alpha   90.00
_cell.angle_beta   90.00
_cell.angle_gamma   90.00
#
_symmetry.space_group_name_H-M   'P 1'
#
loop_
_entity.id
_entity.type
_entity.pdbx_description
1 polymer ?
#
loop_
_entity_poly.entity_id
_entity_poly.type
_entity_poly.pdbx_seq_one_letter_code
_entity_poly.pdbx_strand_id
1 'polypeptide(L)'
;MYAVIDLEATGGKPSEERIIEVAIFLYDGKDIVDQFISLINPECPIPPFVQKLTGIKQRDVQGAPRFHEVAKRIVQMTEGAIFVAHNAPFDYRVLREEFARLGYSYDRPVLDTIPLAQKFIPDLPAYGLATLCEELGITNAKRHRADGDARATVKLLEILLEKDREKYIEGVYLKQPAATGRHPFSKQIEPLVKTTGVYYLFNEEGEVIYLGKSDQLRVRIDRHFLSTNEKALALQAEVRSLRVEETGSLLLAEILEHLALKKLRPKYNNPKDKYSLRMGLFLVPGDRGPLWDIRGIRRDQPALQVADAVAGSRMLARWALRAGVRPSDLALPKHEGPIEKALRALDFEGQSVEQLGGSLPATWTEAELAQVIWPRERMILLDKGRKSGMHTVFLVEGHACLGYTTAELASETQDLALLKKKLTRFEAGSGGTYLQSLVAEAYWAGRLKEVAPR
;
A
#
# COMPACT_ATOMS: atom_id res chain seq x y z
N MET A 1 -2.56 0.19 7.10
CA MET A 1 -3.00 0.93 5.91
C MET A 1 -4.51 0.81 5.80
N TYR A 2 -5.19 1.93 5.63
CA TYR A 2 -6.64 2.07 5.56
C TYR A 2 -7.01 2.63 4.19
N ALA A 3 -7.94 2.00 3.47
CA ALA A 3 -8.56 2.55 2.29
C ALA A 3 -9.92 3.09 2.70
N VAL A 4 -9.99 4.38 3.00
CA VAL A 4 -11.24 5.07 3.35
C VAL A 4 -12.01 5.34 2.07
N ILE A 5 -13.18 4.72 1.95
CA ILE A 5 -13.96 4.64 0.71
C ILE A 5 -15.37 5.15 0.99
N ASP A 6 -15.87 5.95 0.06
CA ASP A 6 -17.27 6.35 -0.03
C ASP A 6 -17.71 6.24 -1.49
N LEU A 7 -18.95 5.79 -1.70
CA LEU A 7 -19.54 5.58 -3.02
C LEU A 7 -20.89 6.27 -3.12
N GLU A 8 -21.11 6.90 -4.27
CA GLU A 8 -22.46 7.24 -4.70
C GLU A 8 -22.96 6.18 -5.69
N ALA A 9 -24.22 5.77 -5.56
CA ALA A 9 -24.83 4.75 -6.41
C ALA A 9 -26.19 5.18 -6.95
N THR A 10 -26.64 4.52 -8.03
CA THR A 10 -27.97 4.76 -8.63
C THR A 10 -29.15 4.41 -7.72
N GLY A 11 -28.91 3.79 -6.56
CA GLY A 11 -29.95 3.23 -5.69
C GLY A 11 -30.73 2.10 -6.38
N GLY A 12 -31.69 1.51 -5.65
CA GLY A 12 -32.52 0.42 -6.15
C GLY A 12 -32.52 -0.80 -5.22
N LYS A 13 -32.92 -1.97 -5.74
CA LYS A 13 -32.79 -3.22 -5.00
C LYS A 13 -31.31 -3.61 -4.90
N PRO A 14 -30.89 -4.26 -3.79
CA PRO A 14 -29.59 -4.92 -3.75
C PRO A 14 -29.41 -5.81 -4.98
N SER A 15 -28.22 -5.81 -5.62
CA SER A 15 -27.89 -6.43 -6.92
C SER A 15 -28.27 -5.68 -8.21
N GLU A 16 -29.06 -4.60 -8.15
CA GLU A 16 -29.38 -3.78 -9.33
C GLU A 16 -28.61 -2.45 -9.36
N GLU A 17 -28.09 -2.03 -8.21
CA GLU A 17 -27.34 -0.78 -8.03
C GLU A 17 -26.08 -0.73 -8.91
N ARG A 18 -25.75 0.50 -9.34
CA ARG A 18 -24.53 0.84 -10.08
C ARG A 18 -23.81 2.00 -9.44
N ILE A 19 -22.48 1.96 -9.41
CA ILE A 19 -21.65 3.07 -8.90
C ILE A 19 -21.71 4.25 -9.89
N ILE A 20 -21.90 5.46 -9.37
CA ILE A 20 -21.89 6.72 -10.13
C ILE A 20 -20.76 7.67 -9.68
N GLU A 21 -20.23 7.50 -8.47
CA GLU A 21 -19.03 8.17 -8.00
C GLU A 21 -18.29 7.25 -7.03
N VAL A 22 -16.96 7.27 -7.07
CA VAL A 22 -16.10 6.58 -6.10
C VAL A 22 -15.04 7.53 -5.61
N ALA A 23 -14.86 7.58 -4.30
CA ALA A 23 -13.72 8.21 -3.65
C ALA A 23 -12.99 7.20 -2.77
N ILE A 24 -11.67 7.16 -2.89
CA ILE A 24 -10.77 6.30 -2.12
C ILE A 24 -9.63 7.17 -1.61
N PHE A 25 -9.39 7.14 -0.30
CA PHE A 25 -8.23 7.74 0.34
C PHE A 25 -7.42 6.65 1.02
N LEU A 26 -6.21 6.43 0.55
CA LEU A 26 -5.26 5.51 1.18
C LEU A 26 -4.57 6.25 2.32
N TYR A 27 -4.80 5.80 3.55
CA TYR A 27 -4.42 6.47 4.78
C TYR A 27 -3.55 5.53 5.63
N ASP A 28 -2.37 5.96 6.03
CA ASP A 28 -1.40 5.11 6.72
C ASP A 28 -1.58 5.06 8.24
N GLY A 29 -2.53 5.83 8.78
CA GLY A 29 -2.72 6.04 10.22
C GLY A 29 -2.22 7.40 10.70
N LYS A 30 -1.59 8.18 9.82
CA LYS A 30 -1.19 9.57 10.05
C LYS A 30 -1.58 10.46 8.87
N ASP A 31 -1.23 10.03 7.65
CA ASP A 31 -1.35 10.82 6.43
C ASP A 31 -2.08 10.07 5.32
N ILE A 32 -2.71 10.84 4.43
CA ILE A 32 -3.24 10.33 3.17
C ILE A 32 -2.07 10.15 2.21
N VAL A 33 -1.71 8.91 1.91
CA VAL A 33 -0.58 8.55 1.06
C VAL A 33 -0.95 8.35 -0.40
N ASP A 34 -2.24 8.17 -0.73
CA ASP A 34 -2.73 8.10 -2.11
C ASP A 34 -4.23 8.44 -2.16
N GLN A 35 -4.74 8.90 -3.30
CA GLN A 35 -6.18 9.15 -3.49
C GLN A 35 -6.65 8.80 -4.91
N PHE A 36 -7.89 8.33 -5.02
CA PHE A 36 -8.56 8.09 -6.28
C PHE A 36 -10.01 8.58 -6.18
N ILE A 37 -10.39 9.50 -7.06
CA ILE A 37 -11.74 10.07 -7.10
C ILE A 37 -12.18 10.06 -8.57
N SER A 38 -13.36 9.51 -8.84
CA SER A 38 -13.88 9.43 -10.20
C SER A 38 -15.40 9.37 -10.21
N LEU A 39 -16.02 10.13 -11.12
CA LEU A 39 -17.36 9.79 -11.57
C LEU A 39 -17.29 8.49 -12.38
N ILE A 40 -18.35 7.70 -12.33
CA ILE A 40 -18.45 6.44 -13.04
C ILE A 40 -19.69 6.47 -13.92
N ASN A 41 -19.55 6.05 -15.16
CA ASN A 41 -20.69 5.81 -16.03
C ASN A 41 -21.37 4.50 -15.60
N PRO A 42 -22.60 4.53 -15.04
CA PRO A 42 -23.28 3.34 -14.54
C PRO A 42 -23.88 2.48 -15.66
N GLU A 43 -23.84 2.96 -16.92
CA GLU A 43 -24.48 2.35 -18.08
C GLU A 43 -26.00 2.15 -17.91
N CYS A 44 -26.62 2.88 -16.99
CA CYS A 44 -28.05 2.92 -16.76
C CYS A 44 -28.54 4.33 -16.36
N PRO A 45 -29.86 4.59 -16.39
CA PRO A 45 -30.40 5.85 -15.92
C PRO A 45 -30.18 6.06 -14.41
N ILE A 46 -29.83 7.27 -14.01
CA ILE A 46 -29.78 7.70 -12.60
C ILE A 46 -31.17 8.19 -12.18
N PRO A 47 -31.83 7.58 -11.18
CA PRO A 47 -33.15 8.01 -10.73
C PRO A 47 -33.18 9.49 -10.27
N PRO A 48 -34.28 10.23 -10.50
CA PRO A 48 -34.35 11.66 -10.14
C PRO A 48 -34.07 11.97 -8.66
N PHE A 49 -34.44 11.06 -7.75
CA PHE A 49 -34.17 11.26 -6.32
C PHE A 49 -32.67 11.19 -5.99
N VAL A 50 -31.91 10.30 -6.66
CA VAL A 50 -30.44 10.21 -6.50
C VAL A 50 -29.77 11.45 -7.09
N GLN A 51 -30.23 11.92 -8.25
CA GLN A 51 -29.71 13.16 -8.84
C GLN A 51 -29.94 14.37 -7.92
N LYS A 52 -31.07 14.41 -7.21
CA LYS A 52 -31.37 15.46 -6.23
C LYS A 52 -30.51 15.34 -4.96
N LEU A 53 -30.25 14.11 -4.51
CA LEU A 53 -29.47 13.84 -3.30
C LEU A 53 -27.99 14.15 -3.48
N THR A 54 -27.41 13.64 -4.57
CA THR A 54 -25.95 13.69 -4.84
C THR A 54 -25.54 14.89 -5.69
N GLY A 55 -26.50 15.49 -6.39
CA GLY A 55 -26.24 16.51 -7.41
C GLY A 55 -25.66 15.97 -8.72
N ILE A 56 -25.42 14.66 -8.83
CA ILE A 56 -24.85 14.01 -10.03
C ILE A 56 -25.98 13.77 -11.03
N LYS A 57 -25.89 14.44 -12.19
CA LYS A 57 -26.86 14.31 -13.29
C LYS A 57 -26.38 13.29 -14.31
N GLN A 58 -27.31 12.76 -15.11
CA GLN A 58 -26.98 11.80 -16.18
C GLN A 58 -25.87 12.31 -17.13
N ARG A 59 -25.89 13.62 -17.44
CA ARG A 59 -24.89 14.25 -18.31
C ARG A 59 -23.47 14.27 -17.72
N ASP A 60 -23.36 14.26 -16.39
CA ASP A 60 -22.08 14.36 -15.69
C ASP A 60 -21.31 13.03 -15.76
N VAL A 61 -22.05 11.91 -15.81
CA VAL A 61 -21.48 10.56 -15.90
C VAL A 61 -21.37 10.03 -17.34
N GLN A 62 -21.98 10.70 -18.32
CA GLN A 62 -22.05 10.19 -19.70
C GLN A 62 -20.65 10.02 -20.35
N GLY A 63 -19.72 10.95 -20.06
CA GLY A 63 -18.33 10.90 -20.51
C GLY A 63 -17.35 10.33 -19.47
N ALA A 64 -17.86 9.88 -18.32
CA ALA A 64 -17.05 9.30 -17.27
C ALA A 64 -16.62 7.87 -17.63
N PRO A 65 -15.51 7.35 -17.07
CA PRO A 65 -15.12 5.97 -17.27
C PRO A 65 -16.17 5.00 -16.74
N ARG A 66 -16.32 3.85 -17.39
CA ARG A 66 -17.11 2.72 -16.88
C ARG A 66 -16.36 2.03 -15.76
N PHE A 67 -17.07 1.30 -14.91
CA PHE A 67 -16.46 0.64 -13.76
C PHE A 67 -15.28 -0.28 -14.15
N HIS A 68 -15.40 -1.04 -15.24
CA HIS A 68 -14.34 -1.94 -15.70
C HIS A 68 -13.02 -1.24 -16.09
N GLU A 69 -13.08 0.04 -16.47
CA GLU A 69 -11.92 0.84 -16.86
C GLU A 69 -11.10 1.27 -15.63
N VAL A 70 -11.75 1.42 -14.47
CA VAL A 70 -11.13 1.84 -13.22
C VAL A 70 -10.90 0.69 -12.23
N ALA A 71 -11.56 -0.45 -12.43
CA ALA A 71 -11.55 -1.61 -11.55
C ALA A 71 -10.14 -2.06 -11.14
N LYS A 72 -9.21 -2.11 -12.10
CA LYS A 72 -7.81 -2.50 -11.84
C LYS A 72 -7.13 -1.55 -10.86
N ARG A 73 -7.34 -0.24 -11.01
CA ARG A 73 -6.75 0.79 -10.13
C ARG A 73 -7.30 0.67 -8.72
N ILE A 74 -8.61 0.45 -8.57
CA ILE A 74 -9.26 0.24 -7.26
C ILE A 74 -8.68 -1.00 -6.56
N VAL A 75 -8.52 -2.12 -7.27
CA VAL A 75 -7.90 -3.34 -6.69
C VAL A 75 -6.49 -3.06 -6.22
N GLN A 76 -5.67 -2.43 -7.07
CA GLN A 76 -4.26 -2.15 -6.77
C GLN A 76 -4.11 -1.20 -5.57
N MET A 77 -4.92 -0.14 -5.52
CA MET A 77 -4.86 0.86 -4.46
C MET A 77 -5.32 0.31 -3.10
N THR A 78 -6.28 -0.62 -3.11
CA THR A 78 -6.84 -1.20 -1.88
C THR A 78 -6.17 -2.50 -1.46
N GLU A 79 -5.21 -3.01 -2.23
CA GLU A 79 -4.53 -4.27 -1.94
C GLU A 79 -3.75 -4.18 -0.62
N GLY A 80 -4.02 -5.10 0.30
CA GLY A 80 -3.39 -5.11 1.63
C GLY A 80 -3.88 -4.01 2.57
N ALA A 81 -4.81 -3.15 2.14
CA ALA A 81 -5.45 -2.16 2.99
C ALA A 81 -6.75 -2.69 3.61
N ILE A 82 -7.12 -2.12 4.74
CA ILE A 82 -8.43 -2.29 5.36
C ILE A 82 -9.41 -1.35 4.67
N PHE A 83 -10.49 -1.86 4.11
CA PHE A 83 -11.61 -1.06 3.63
C PHE A 83 -12.26 -0.37 4.82
N VAL A 84 -12.31 0.96 4.83
CA VAL A 84 -12.97 1.75 5.87
C VAL A 84 -14.06 2.59 5.23
N ALA A 85 -15.24 2.62 5.83
CA ALA A 85 -16.32 3.49 5.39
C ALA A 85 -17.21 3.88 6.57
N HIS A 86 -18.08 4.87 6.37
CA HIS A 86 -19.08 5.27 7.34
C HIS A 86 -20.43 4.68 6.95
N ASN A 87 -20.85 3.59 7.60
CA ASN A 87 -21.83 2.62 7.10
C ASN A 87 -21.26 1.64 6.05
N ALA A 88 -20.10 1.06 6.37
CA ALA A 88 -19.36 0.19 5.47
C ALA A 88 -20.13 -0.98 4.82
N PRO A 89 -21.17 -1.60 5.45
CA PRO A 89 -21.96 -2.63 4.79
C PRO A 89 -22.57 -2.20 3.46
N PHE A 90 -22.92 -0.92 3.30
CA PHE A 90 -23.47 -0.40 2.04
C PHE A 90 -22.38 -0.33 0.96
N ASP A 91 -21.36 0.50 1.15
CA ASP A 91 -20.31 0.75 0.15
C ASP A 91 -19.59 -0.53 -0.24
N TYR A 92 -19.27 -1.37 0.75
CA TYR A 92 -18.56 -2.62 0.52
C TYR A 92 -19.38 -3.59 -0.33
N ARG A 93 -20.69 -3.68 -0.09
CA ARG A 93 -21.59 -4.52 -0.87
C ARG A 93 -21.67 -4.04 -2.31
N VAL A 94 -21.93 -2.75 -2.53
CA VAL A 94 -22.05 -2.17 -3.89
C VAL A 94 -20.75 -2.35 -4.67
N LEU A 95 -19.60 -2.12 -4.05
CA LEU A 95 -18.30 -2.35 -4.69
C LEU A 95 -18.09 -3.82 -5.07
N ARG A 96 -18.44 -4.75 -4.17
CA ARG A 96 -18.34 -6.19 -4.43
C ARG A 96 -19.25 -6.63 -5.55
N GLU A 97 -20.46 -6.08 -5.64
CA GLU A 97 -21.41 -6.37 -6.72
C GLU A 97 -20.85 -5.93 -8.08
N GLU A 98 -20.30 -4.72 -8.18
CA GLU A 98 -19.65 -4.23 -9.41
C GLU A 98 -18.47 -5.13 -9.85
N PHE A 99 -17.60 -5.51 -8.92
CA PHE A 99 -16.53 -6.46 -9.23
C PHE A 99 -17.03 -7.84 -9.61
N ALA A 100 -18.11 -8.33 -8.97
CA ALA A 100 -18.71 -9.62 -9.31
C ALA A 100 -19.25 -9.63 -10.74
N ARG A 101 -19.79 -8.52 -11.24
CA ARG A 101 -20.21 -8.38 -12.67
C ARG A 101 -19.04 -8.54 -13.63
N LEU A 102 -17.82 -8.21 -13.20
CA LEU A 102 -16.60 -8.41 -13.97
C LEU A 102 -15.98 -9.81 -13.77
N GLY A 103 -16.62 -10.69 -13.03
CA GLY A 103 -16.08 -12.00 -12.66
C GLY A 103 -14.95 -11.92 -11.63
N TYR A 104 -14.78 -10.79 -10.93
CA TYR A 104 -13.75 -10.60 -9.92
C TYR A 104 -14.32 -10.68 -8.50
N SER A 105 -13.72 -11.51 -7.66
CA SER A 105 -14.07 -11.57 -6.23
C SER A 105 -13.29 -10.51 -5.45
N TYR A 106 -13.92 -9.35 -5.22
CA TYR A 106 -13.34 -8.31 -4.37
C TYR A 106 -13.51 -8.66 -2.89
N ASP A 107 -12.39 -8.67 -2.16
CA ASP A 107 -12.36 -9.04 -0.74
C ASP A 107 -11.26 -8.29 0.02
N ARG A 108 -11.65 -7.56 1.06
CA ARG A 108 -10.81 -6.74 1.94
C ARG A 108 -11.30 -6.88 3.38
N PRO A 109 -10.41 -6.79 4.39
CA PRO A 109 -10.86 -6.52 5.75
C PRO A 109 -11.70 -5.24 5.78
N VAL A 110 -12.80 -5.23 6.52
CA VAL A 110 -13.75 -4.09 6.55
C VAL A 110 -13.78 -3.46 7.94
N LEU A 111 -13.81 -2.15 7.98
CA LEU A 111 -14.02 -1.37 9.18
C LEU A 111 -15.18 -0.42 8.95
N ASP A 112 -16.18 -0.52 9.80
CA ASP A 112 -17.24 0.48 9.87
C ASP A 112 -16.91 1.47 10.98
N THR A 113 -16.93 2.76 10.66
CA THR A 113 -16.69 3.81 11.65
C THR A 113 -17.88 4.02 12.60
N ILE A 114 -19.10 3.59 12.24
CA ILE A 114 -20.28 3.75 13.11
C ILE A 114 -20.12 2.99 14.45
N PRO A 115 -19.85 1.68 14.47
CA PRO A 115 -19.65 0.96 15.74
C PRO A 115 -18.44 1.45 16.54
N LEU A 116 -17.40 1.96 15.85
CA LEU A 116 -16.24 2.56 16.52
C LEU A 116 -16.60 3.87 17.18
N ALA A 117 -17.35 4.74 16.49
CA ALA A 117 -17.82 6.00 17.04
C ALA A 117 -18.73 5.77 18.24
N GLN A 118 -19.67 4.82 18.16
CA GLN A 118 -20.52 4.42 19.29
C GLN A 118 -19.71 3.98 20.52
N LYS A 119 -18.59 3.28 20.29
CA LYS A 119 -17.73 2.79 21.37
C LYS A 119 -16.88 3.91 21.99
N PHE A 120 -16.22 4.71 21.16
CA PHE A 120 -15.21 5.67 21.61
C PHE A 120 -15.76 7.06 21.90
N ILE A 121 -16.97 7.34 21.42
CA ILE A 121 -17.67 8.62 21.55
C ILE A 121 -19.13 8.29 21.91
N PRO A 122 -19.39 7.74 23.11
CA PRO A 122 -20.73 7.39 23.53
C PRO A 122 -21.64 8.62 23.68
N ASP A 123 -22.95 8.37 23.80
CA ASP A 123 -23.97 9.37 24.19
C ASP A 123 -24.27 10.48 23.16
N LEU A 124 -24.01 10.24 21.87
CA LEU A 124 -24.44 11.14 20.79
C LEU A 124 -25.90 10.88 20.37
N PRO A 125 -26.65 11.92 19.93
CA PRO A 125 -28.04 11.78 19.51
C PRO A 125 -28.21 10.89 18.27
N ALA A 126 -27.20 10.86 17.40
CA ALA A 126 -27.12 9.97 16.24
C ALA A 126 -25.65 9.79 15.84
N TYR A 127 -25.37 8.73 15.08
CA TYR A 127 -24.03 8.39 14.61
C TYR A 127 -23.89 8.48 13.09
N GLY A 128 -24.78 9.23 12.42
CA GLY A 128 -24.60 9.54 11.01
C GLY A 128 -23.46 10.53 10.81
N LEU A 129 -22.82 10.49 9.64
CA LEU A 129 -21.63 11.29 9.35
C LEU A 129 -21.84 12.78 9.60
N ALA A 130 -23.00 13.31 9.20
CA ALA A 130 -23.34 14.71 9.41
C ALA A 130 -23.34 15.10 10.90
N THR A 131 -23.96 14.28 11.76
CA THR A 131 -24.02 14.51 13.21
C THR A 131 -22.62 14.41 13.82
N LEU A 132 -21.84 13.39 13.45
CA LEU A 132 -20.47 13.24 13.94
C LEU A 132 -19.58 14.40 13.49
N CYS A 133 -19.76 14.90 12.27
CA CYS A 133 -19.02 16.06 11.80
C CYS A 133 -19.33 17.32 12.59
N GLU A 134 -20.61 17.55 12.90
CA GLU A 134 -21.05 18.70 13.70
C GLU A 134 -20.49 18.62 15.14
N GLU A 135 -20.69 17.49 15.82
CA GLU A 135 -20.28 17.28 17.21
C GLU A 135 -18.75 17.30 17.40
N LEU A 136 -17.99 16.87 16.38
CA LEU A 136 -16.52 16.78 16.45
C LEU A 136 -15.80 17.95 15.76
N GLY A 137 -16.54 18.91 15.20
CA GLY A 137 -15.97 20.05 14.47
C GLY A 137 -15.24 19.66 13.18
N ILE A 138 -15.67 18.57 12.51
CA ILE A 138 -15.12 18.14 11.23
C ILE A 138 -15.83 18.89 10.10
N THR A 139 -15.07 19.69 9.34
CA THR A 139 -15.62 20.40 8.18
C THR A 139 -15.90 19.43 7.02
N ASN A 140 -17.17 19.35 6.59
CA ASN A 140 -17.57 18.67 5.36
C ASN A 140 -18.16 19.67 4.36
N ALA A 141 -17.31 20.18 3.46
CA ALA A 141 -17.70 21.22 2.49
C ALA A 141 -18.54 20.71 1.30
N LYS A 142 -18.62 19.38 1.08
CA LYS A 142 -19.30 18.76 -0.07
C LYS A 142 -20.10 17.54 0.35
N ARG A 143 -21.08 17.75 1.22
CA ARG A 143 -21.99 16.68 1.67
C ARG A 143 -22.69 16.01 0.49
N HIS A 144 -22.87 14.68 0.55
CA HIS A 144 -23.48 13.87 -0.53
C HIS A 144 -22.67 13.88 -1.83
N ARG A 145 -21.35 13.95 -1.66
CA ARG A 145 -20.36 13.69 -2.70
C ARG A 145 -19.34 12.76 -2.10
N ALA A 146 -18.96 11.73 -2.84
CA ALA A 146 -18.05 10.72 -2.33
C ALA A 146 -16.73 11.32 -1.82
N ASP A 147 -16.18 12.32 -2.53
CA ASP A 147 -14.97 13.05 -2.11
C ASP A 147 -15.14 13.74 -0.74
N GLY A 148 -16.27 14.42 -0.52
CA GLY A 148 -16.53 15.14 0.73
C GLY A 148 -16.72 14.19 1.91
N ASP A 149 -17.56 13.18 1.72
CA ASP A 149 -17.92 12.23 2.77
C ASP A 149 -16.76 11.29 3.13
N ALA A 150 -15.96 10.84 2.15
CA ALA A 150 -14.76 10.07 2.45
C ALA A 150 -13.68 10.90 3.17
N ARG A 151 -13.50 12.19 2.85
CA ARG A 151 -12.56 13.08 3.60
C ARG A 151 -13.00 13.28 5.04
N ALA A 152 -14.28 13.53 5.25
CA ALA A 152 -14.85 13.62 6.59
C ALA A 152 -14.65 12.30 7.35
N THR A 153 -14.80 11.16 6.68
CA THR A 153 -14.56 9.83 7.26
C THR A 153 -13.09 9.59 7.60
N VAL A 154 -12.12 10.12 6.81
CA VAL A 154 -10.69 10.09 7.18
C VAL A 154 -10.46 10.84 8.49
N LYS A 155 -11.04 12.04 8.64
CA LYS A 155 -10.92 12.84 9.87
C LYS A 155 -11.61 12.19 11.08
N LEU A 156 -12.75 11.56 10.85
CA LEU A 156 -13.39 10.75 11.88
C LEU A 156 -12.47 9.57 12.28
N LEU A 157 -11.90 8.86 11.31
CA LEU A 157 -11.00 7.73 11.57
C LEU A 157 -9.75 8.16 12.35
N GLU A 158 -9.15 9.30 12.03
CA GLU A 158 -8.06 9.92 12.81
C GLU A 158 -8.44 10.03 14.29
N ILE A 159 -9.56 10.67 14.60
CA ILE A 159 -10.05 10.86 15.97
C ILE A 159 -10.31 9.51 16.66
N LEU A 160 -10.88 8.54 15.94
CA LEU A 160 -11.16 7.21 16.49
C LEU A 160 -9.87 6.44 16.79
N LEU A 161 -8.86 6.53 15.93
CA LEU A 161 -7.54 5.92 16.15
C LEU A 161 -6.82 6.54 17.34
N GLU A 162 -6.90 7.87 17.52
CA GLU A 162 -6.35 8.56 18.68
C GLU A 162 -7.03 8.14 20.00
N LYS A 163 -8.34 7.90 19.96
CA LYS A 163 -9.12 7.44 21.11
C LYS A 163 -8.92 5.96 21.42
N ASP A 164 -8.38 5.16 20.49
CA ASP A 164 -8.17 3.73 20.65
C ASP A 164 -6.93 3.37 21.49
N ARG A 165 -6.96 3.74 22.77
CA ARG A 165 -5.84 3.52 23.71
C ARG A 165 -5.53 2.04 23.98
N GLU A 166 -6.53 1.18 23.84
CA GLU A 166 -6.41 -0.26 24.10
C GLU A 166 -6.15 -1.10 22.84
N LYS A 167 -5.94 -0.47 21.69
CA LYS A 167 -5.77 -1.16 20.39
C LYS A 167 -6.96 -2.07 20.06
N TYR A 168 -8.16 -1.66 20.44
CA TYR A 168 -9.41 -2.34 20.11
C TYR A 168 -9.63 -2.40 18.60
N ILE A 169 -9.28 -1.37 17.85
CA ILE A 169 -9.40 -1.34 16.38
C ILE A 169 -8.49 -2.42 15.78
N GLU A 170 -7.25 -2.59 16.28
CA GLU A 170 -6.41 -3.75 15.93
C GLU A 170 -7.13 -5.09 16.23
N GLY A 171 -7.85 -5.16 17.35
CA GLY A 171 -8.65 -6.31 17.76
C GLY A 171 -9.93 -6.55 16.94
N VAL A 172 -10.56 -5.51 16.38
CA VAL A 172 -11.73 -5.61 15.50
C VAL A 172 -11.32 -6.24 14.16
N TYR A 173 -10.12 -5.95 13.65
CA TYR A 173 -9.58 -6.67 12.49
C TYR A 173 -9.37 -8.15 12.74
N LEU A 174 -8.98 -8.50 13.97
CA LEU A 174 -8.81 -9.89 14.39
C LEU A 174 -10.15 -10.60 14.65
N LYS A 175 -11.24 -9.84 14.80
CA LYS A 175 -12.60 -10.31 15.14
C LYS A 175 -13.63 -10.21 14.03
N GLN A 176 -13.35 -9.56 12.89
CA GLN A 176 -13.98 -10.01 11.66
C GLN A 176 -13.76 -11.50 11.62
N PRO A 177 -14.79 -12.35 11.48
CA PRO A 177 -14.60 -13.77 11.61
C PRO A 177 -13.47 -14.13 10.64
N ALA A 178 -12.29 -14.42 11.18
CA ALA A 178 -11.31 -15.28 10.56
C ALA A 178 -12.16 -16.49 10.28
N ALA A 179 -12.64 -16.60 9.03
CA ALA A 179 -13.93 -17.22 8.76
C ALA A 179 -14.00 -18.49 9.61
N THR A 180 -14.85 -18.51 10.64
CA THR A 180 -14.61 -19.40 11.80
C THR A 180 -15.08 -20.82 11.47
N GLY A 181 -14.78 -21.28 10.26
CA GLY A 181 -14.85 -22.65 9.84
C GLY A 181 -13.55 -23.36 10.19
N ARG A 182 -13.69 -24.60 10.57
CA ARG A 182 -12.58 -25.49 10.82
C ARG A 182 -12.09 -26.01 9.47
N HIS A 183 -10.79 -25.93 9.23
CA HIS A 183 -10.14 -26.51 8.05
C HIS A 183 -8.92 -27.35 8.48
N PRO A 184 -8.32 -28.15 7.58
CA PRO A 184 -7.26 -29.09 7.96
C PRO A 184 -6.04 -28.46 8.66
N PHE A 185 -5.78 -27.17 8.41
CA PHE A 185 -4.61 -26.45 8.95
C PHE A 185 -4.93 -25.54 10.14
N SER A 186 -6.17 -25.49 10.64
CA SER A 186 -6.55 -24.54 11.70
C SER A 186 -5.69 -24.66 12.97
N LYS A 187 -5.34 -25.89 13.38
CA LYS A 187 -4.44 -26.12 14.52
C LYS A 187 -3.01 -25.63 14.26
N GLN A 188 -2.52 -25.79 13.04
CA GLN A 188 -1.15 -25.41 12.66
C GLN A 188 -0.97 -23.89 12.68
N ILE A 189 -1.99 -23.14 12.28
CA ILE A 189 -1.93 -21.67 12.21
C ILE A 189 -2.40 -20.96 13.47
N GLU A 190 -2.90 -21.70 14.46
CA GLU A 190 -3.39 -21.16 15.72
C GLU A 190 -2.36 -20.25 16.43
N PRO A 191 -1.05 -20.57 16.48
CA PRO A 191 -0.03 -19.72 17.09
C PRO A 191 0.31 -18.46 16.28
N LEU A 192 -0.11 -18.35 15.02
CA LEU A 192 0.33 -17.29 14.08
C LEU A 192 -0.44 -15.97 14.25
N VAL A 193 -0.81 -15.64 15.48
CA VAL A 193 -1.56 -14.42 15.83
C VAL A 193 -0.63 -13.22 15.78
N LYS A 194 -0.99 -12.18 15.01
CA LYS A 194 -0.16 -10.99 14.77
C LYS A 194 1.24 -11.33 14.19
N THR A 195 1.34 -12.44 13.47
CA THR A 195 2.61 -12.90 12.89
C THR A 195 2.75 -12.42 11.46
N THR A 196 3.89 -11.78 11.17
CA THR A 196 4.29 -11.33 9.83
C THR A 196 5.24 -12.33 9.18
N GLY A 197 4.99 -12.69 7.92
CA GLY A 197 5.88 -13.57 7.16
C GLY A 197 5.32 -14.03 5.82
N VAL A 198 5.85 -15.16 5.36
CA VAL A 198 5.49 -15.83 4.11
C VAL A 198 4.95 -17.23 4.42
N TYR A 199 3.99 -17.70 3.62
CA TYR A 199 3.48 -19.07 3.70
C TYR A 199 3.47 -19.73 2.33
N TYR A 200 3.59 -21.06 2.35
CA TYR A 200 3.68 -21.93 1.19
C TYR A 200 2.64 -23.04 1.34
N LEU A 201 1.87 -23.28 0.28
CA LEU A 201 0.88 -24.34 0.21
C LEU A 201 1.34 -25.37 -0.82
N PHE A 202 1.34 -26.63 -0.41
CA PHE A 202 1.88 -27.74 -1.20
C PHE A 202 0.78 -28.74 -1.58
N ASN A 203 0.90 -29.34 -2.75
CA ASN A 203 0.09 -30.50 -3.15
C ASN A 203 0.61 -31.80 -2.53
N GLU A 204 0.05 -32.93 -2.96
CA GLU A 204 0.39 -34.28 -2.51
C GLU A 204 1.81 -34.68 -2.94
N GLU A 205 2.26 -34.19 -4.09
CA GLU A 205 3.58 -34.40 -4.65
C GLU A 205 4.68 -33.56 -3.97
N GLY A 206 4.31 -32.67 -3.05
CA GLY A 206 5.25 -31.80 -2.34
C GLY A 206 5.68 -30.55 -3.14
N GLU A 207 4.96 -30.21 -4.21
CA GLU A 207 5.18 -29.02 -5.02
C GLU A 207 4.45 -27.81 -4.45
N VAL A 208 5.08 -26.62 -4.49
CA VAL A 208 4.42 -25.37 -4.07
C VAL A 208 3.42 -24.94 -5.14
N ILE A 209 2.13 -25.08 -4.85
CA ILE A 209 1.03 -24.70 -5.76
C ILE A 209 0.51 -23.29 -5.51
N TYR A 210 0.77 -22.73 -4.32
CA TYR A 210 0.50 -21.34 -3.96
C TYR A 210 1.48 -20.87 -2.89
N LEU A 211 1.87 -19.60 -2.91
CA LEU A 211 2.59 -18.98 -1.79
C LEU A 211 2.15 -17.52 -1.60
N GLY A 212 2.21 -16.98 -0.40
CA GLY A 212 1.87 -15.57 -0.19
C GLY A 212 2.50 -14.96 1.04
N LYS A 213 2.42 -13.63 1.15
CA LYS A 213 2.84 -12.88 2.34
C LYS A 213 1.67 -12.27 3.11
N SER A 214 1.88 -11.96 4.39
CA SER A 214 1.01 -11.11 5.19
C SER A 214 1.71 -10.65 6.46
N ASP A 215 1.25 -9.53 7.01
CA ASP A 215 1.50 -9.09 8.39
C ASP A 215 0.58 -9.78 9.42
N GLN A 216 -0.44 -10.50 8.95
CA GLN A 216 -1.42 -11.27 9.70
C GLN A 216 -1.58 -12.67 9.08
N LEU A 217 -0.56 -13.51 9.21
CA LEU A 217 -0.47 -14.81 8.55
C LEU A 217 -1.69 -15.69 8.79
N ARG A 218 -2.16 -15.82 10.04
CA ARG A 218 -3.35 -16.63 10.37
C ARG A 218 -4.57 -16.21 9.54
N VAL A 219 -4.94 -14.93 9.61
CA VAL A 219 -6.10 -14.37 8.90
C VAL A 219 -5.98 -14.58 7.39
N ARG A 220 -4.77 -14.37 6.84
CA ARG A 220 -4.53 -14.54 5.40
C ARG A 220 -4.66 -16.00 4.97
N ILE A 221 -4.18 -16.94 5.77
CA ILE A 221 -4.24 -18.37 5.48
C ILE A 221 -5.69 -18.86 5.61
N ASP A 222 -6.39 -18.51 6.68
CA ASP A 222 -7.81 -18.85 6.91
C ASP A 222 -8.66 -18.52 5.68
N ARG A 223 -8.47 -17.33 5.11
CA ARG A 223 -9.21 -16.87 3.93
C ARG A 223 -9.13 -17.82 2.73
N HIS A 224 -8.00 -18.49 2.51
CA HIS A 224 -7.86 -19.47 1.41
C HIS A 224 -8.72 -20.71 1.60
N PHE A 225 -8.92 -21.14 2.85
CA PHE A 225 -9.63 -22.38 3.18
C PHE A 225 -11.11 -22.18 3.47
N LEU A 226 -11.53 -20.92 3.58
CA LEU A 226 -12.88 -20.59 4.05
C LEU A 226 -13.67 -19.76 3.04
N SER A 227 -12.98 -19.21 2.04
CA SER A 227 -13.63 -18.62 0.87
C SER A 227 -14.22 -19.70 -0.04
N THR A 228 -15.34 -19.38 -0.67
CA THR A 228 -16.08 -20.24 -1.59
C THR A 228 -15.91 -19.85 -3.06
N ASN A 229 -14.98 -18.94 -3.38
CA ASN A 229 -14.68 -18.60 -4.78
C ASN A 229 -13.96 -19.75 -5.50
N GLU A 230 -14.09 -19.82 -6.82
CA GLU A 230 -13.57 -20.91 -7.67
C GLU A 230 -12.10 -21.23 -7.40
N LYS A 231 -11.25 -20.20 -7.31
CA LYS A 231 -9.82 -20.35 -7.06
C LYS A 231 -9.54 -20.92 -5.66
N ALA A 232 -10.27 -20.47 -4.65
CA ALA A 232 -10.15 -20.96 -3.28
C ALA A 232 -10.57 -22.42 -3.19
N LEU A 233 -11.70 -22.80 -3.82
CA LEU A 233 -12.16 -24.18 -3.88
C LEU A 233 -11.17 -25.09 -4.60
N ALA A 234 -10.62 -24.65 -5.73
CA ALA A 234 -9.60 -25.40 -6.48
C ALA A 234 -8.32 -25.58 -5.64
N LEU A 235 -7.87 -24.54 -4.95
CA LEU A 235 -6.73 -24.60 -4.05
C LEU A 235 -7.01 -25.57 -2.88
N GLN A 236 -8.16 -25.47 -2.23
CA GLN A 236 -8.58 -26.34 -1.12
C GLN A 236 -8.58 -27.82 -1.50
N ALA A 237 -8.97 -28.15 -2.73
CA ALA A 237 -8.99 -29.53 -3.23
C ALA A 237 -7.58 -30.14 -3.35
N GLU A 238 -6.59 -29.32 -3.72
CA GLU A 238 -5.22 -29.77 -4.03
C GLU A 238 -4.25 -29.64 -2.85
N VAL A 239 -4.45 -28.70 -1.93
CA VAL A 239 -3.51 -28.50 -0.82
C VAL A 239 -3.51 -29.70 0.13
N ARG A 240 -2.31 -30.17 0.47
CA ARG A 240 -2.04 -31.24 1.43
C ARG A 240 -1.18 -30.79 2.60
N SER A 241 -0.28 -29.83 2.41
CA SER A 241 0.53 -29.28 3.50
C SER A 241 0.74 -27.77 3.39
N LEU A 242 1.09 -27.18 4.54
CA LEU A 242 1.34 -25.76 4.71
C LEU A 242 2.71 -25.59 5.39
N ARG A 243 3.51 -24.63 4.94
CA ARG A 243 4.73 -24.17 5.63
C ARG A 243 4.68 -22.67 5.81
N VAL A 244 5.20 -22.19 6.93
CA VAL A 244 5.28 -20.77 7.26
C VAL A 244 6.73 -20.40 7.56
N GLU A 245 7.13 -19.23 7.07
CA GLU A 245 8.40 -18.59 7.36
C GLU A 245 8.12 -17.20 7.96
N GLU A 246 8.31 -17.08 9.27
CA GLU A 246 8.16 -15.82 9.97
C GLU A 246 9.32 -14.87 9.66
N THR A 247 9.00 -13.60 9.45
CA THR A 247 10.01 -12.56 9.16
C THR A 247 9.98 -11.44 10.20
N GLY A 248 8.80 -11.09 10.71
CA GLY A 248 8.57 -9.89 11.53
C GLY A 248 8.62 -8.56 10.76
N SER A 249 9.30 -8.53 9.60
CA SER A 249 9.30 -7.45 8.63
C SER A 249 8.40 -7.78 7.44
N LEU A 250 7.42 -6.92 7.16
CA LEU A 250 6.57 -7.05 5.97
C LEU A 250 7.38 -6.81 4.68
N LEU A 251 8.39 -5.95 4.74
CA LEU A 251 9.31 -5.72 3.62
C LEU A 251 10.12 -6.97 3.30
N LEU A 252 10.67 -7.64 4.32
CA LEU A 252 11.37 -8.92 4.10
C LEU A 252 10.41 -9.99 3.58
N ALA A 253 9.18 -10.06 4.10
CA ALA A 253 8.18 -10.99 3.58
C ALA A 253 7.87 -10.73 2.09
N GLU A 254 7.86 -9.48 1.66
CA GLU A 254 7.71 -9.10 0.24
C GLU A 254 8.87 -9.54 -0.63
N ILE A 255 10.10 -9.32 -0.16
CA ILE A 255 11.32 -9.75 -0.84
C ILE A 255 11.33 -11.28 -1.00
N LEU A 256 11.04 -12.02 0.07
CA LEU A 256 11.01 -13.47 0.07
C LEU A 256 9.88 -14.04 -0.81
N GLU A 257 8.68 -13.44 -0.77
CA GLU A 257 7.57 -13.80 -1.66
C GLU A 257 7.96 -13.61 -3.12
N HIS A 258 8.57 -12.47 -3.47
CA HIS A 258 9.02 -12.18 -4.83
C HIS A 258 10.05 -13.21 -5.33
N LEU A 259 11.09 -13.46 -4.54
CA LEU A 259 12.15 -14.42 -4.86
C LEU A 259 11.57 -15.83 -5.04
N ALA A 260 10.69 -16.26 -4.14
CA ALA A 260 10.05 -17.55 -4.20
C ALA A 260 9.12 -17.70 -5.42
N LEU A 261 8.34 -16.67 -5.75
CA LEU A 261 7.45 -16.71 -6.92
C LEU A 261 8.21 -16.83 -8.23
N LYS A 262 9.33 -16.11 -8.36
CA LYS A 262 10.20 -16.21 -9.54
C LYS A 262 10.79 -17.61 -9.68
N LYS A 263 11.25 -18.21 -8.57
CA LYS A 263 11.88 -19.53 -8.57
C LYS A 263 10.89 -20.66 -8.78
N LEU A 264 9.76 -20.64 -8.09
CA LEU A 264 8.83 -21.77 -7.99
C LEU A 264 7.67 -21.70 -8.99
N ARG A 265 7.28 -20.50 -9.42
CA ARG A 265 6.20 -20.25 -10.40
C ARG A 265 4.92 -21.07 -10.12
N PRO A 266 4.35 -20.96 -8.90
CA PRO A 266 3.23 -21.80 -8.45
C PRO A 266 2.02 -21.72 -9.38
N LYS A 267 1.29 -22.83 -9.51
CA LYS A 267 0.10 -22.99 -10.36
C LYS A 267 -0.95 -21.89 -10.14
N TYR A 268 -1.30 -21.59 -8.90
CA TYR A 268 -2.43 -20.70 -8.58
C TYR A 268 -2.08 -19.22 -8.46
N ASN A 269 -0.81 -18.85 -8.37
CA ASN A 269 -0.42 -17.44 -8.32
C ASN A 269 0.93 -17.18 -8.99
N ASN A 270 1.09 -17.77 -10.17
CA ASN A 270 2.24 -17.54 -11.04
C ASN A 270 2.43 -16.03 -11.29
N PRO A 271 3.65 -15.50 -11.16
CA PRO A 271 3.94 -14.09 -11.36
C PRO A 271 3.93 -13.74 -12.86
N LYS A 272 2.76 -13.73 -13.50
CA LYS A 272 2.69 -13.40 -14.93
C LYS A 272 2.90 -11.90 -15.21
N ASP A 273 2.64 -11.00 -14.24
CA ASP A 273 2.86 -9.55 -14.38
C ASP A 273 2.98 -8.77 -13.04
N LYS A 274 2.87 -9.43 -11.88
CA LYS A 274 2.65 -8.74 -10.58
C LYS A 274 3.86 -7.93 -10.09
N TYR A 275 5.07 -8.30 -10.49
CA TYR A 275 6.32 -7.69 -9.99
C TYR A 275 7.21 -7.10 -11.09
N SER A 276 6.72 -7.04 -12.33
CA SER A 276 7.37 -6.28 -13.39
C SER A 276 6.88 -4.86 -13.31
N LEU A 277 7.50 -4.06 -12.43
CA LEU A 277 7.32 -2.62 -12.47
C LEU A 277 7.71 -2.15 -13.87
N ARG A 278 6.78 -1.49 -14.57
CA ARG A 278 6.98 -1.09 -15.97
C ARG A 278 7.64 0.27 -16.09
N MET A 279 7.81 0.98 -14.99
CA MET A 279 8.39 2.31 -14.92
C MET A 279 9.67 2.27 -14.08
N GLY A 280 10.63 3.11 -14.44
CA GLY A 280 11.89 3.25 -13.74
C GLY A 280 12.37 4.69 -13.70
N LEU A 281 13.27 4.95 -12.75
CA LEU A 281 14.05 6.16 -12.65
C LEU A 281 15.38 5.94 -13.35
N PHE A 282 15.65 6.82 -14.31
CA PHE A 282 16.86 6.82 -15.11
C PHE A 282 17.61 8.10 -14.87
N LEU A 283 18.93 7.98 -14.77
CA LEU A 283 19.81 9.12 -14.80
C LEU A 283 20.06 9.48 -16.27
N VAL A 284 19.86 10.73 -16.64
CA VAL A 284 20.08 11.23 -18.00
C VAL A 284 20.95 12.48 -17.98
N PRO A 285 21.74 12.74 -19.03
CA PRO A 285 22.51 13.98 -19.13
C PRO A 285 21.61 15.23 -19.16
N GLY A 286 22.08 16.32 -18.58
CA GLY A 286 21.45 17.64 -18.63
C GLY A 286 22.48 18.77 -18.64
N ASP A 287 22.06 19.98 -19.00
CA ASP A 287 22.96 21.12 -19.24
C ASP A 287 23.74 21.56 -17.99
N ARG A 288 23.15 21.38 -16.81
CA ARG A 288 23.73 21.73 -15.49
C ARG A 288 24.18 20.49 -14.71
N GLY A 289 24.32 19.34 -15.38
CA GLY A 289 24.56 18.04 -14.76
C GLY A 289 23.42 17.05 -15.03
N PRO A 290 23.58 15.79 -14.60
CA PRO A 290 22.58 14.77 -14.82
C PRO A 290 21.27 15.05 -14.08
N LEU A 291 20.17 14.54 -14.62
CA LEU A 291 18.81 14.71 -14.11
C LEU A 291 18.09 13.37 -14.05
N TRP A 292 17.09 13.26 -13.18
CA TRP A 292 16.21 12.10 -13.11
C TRP A 292 15.09 12.15 -14.17
N ASP A 293 14.93 11.05 -14.91
CA ASP A 293 13.81 10.80 -15.80
C ASP A 293 12.98 9.60 -15.31
N ILE A 294 11.69 9.83 -15.09
CA ILE A 294 10.70 8.76 -14.87
C ILE A 294 10.15 8.33 -16.24
N ARG A 295 10.45 7.10 -16.67
CA ARG A 295 9.97 6.56 -17.95
C ARG A 295 9.76 5.06 -17.93
N GLY A 296 9.08 4.55 -18.97
CA GLY A 296 8.85 3.11 -19.14
C GLY A 296 10.16 2.34 -19.36
N ILE A 297 10.32 1.21 -18.70
CA ILE A 297 11.48 0.34 -18.83
C ILE A 297 11.41 -0.38 -20.18
N ARG A 298 12.45 -0.22 -20.98
CA ARG A 298 12.60 -0.86 -22.30
C ARG A 298 13.89 -1.68 -22.33
N ARG A 299 14.96 -1.13 -22.92
CA ARG A 299 16.28 -1.79 -23.02
C ARG A 299 17.22 -1.38 -21.89
N ASP A 300 17.16 -0.12 -21.48
CA ASP A 300 18.05 0.42 -20.46
C ASP A 300 17.63 -0.06 -19.07
N GLN A 301 18.62 -0.39 -18.23
CA GLN A 301 18.38 -0.73 -16.83
C GLN A 301 18.19 0.56 -16.02
N PRO A 302 17.07 0.72 -15.28
CA PRO A 302 16.89 1.88 -14.43
C PRO A 302 17.76 1.78 -13.17
N ALA A 303 18.02 2.92 -12.52
CA ALA A 303 18.63 2.95 -11.21
C ALA A 303 17.69 2.35 -10.16
N LEU A 304 16.40 2.71 -10.21
CA LEU A 304 15.32 2.13 -9.42
C LEU A 304 14.07 1.92 -10.27
N GLN A 305 13.28 0.93 -9.91
CA GLN A 305 11.95 0.69 -10.48
C GLN A 305 10.88 1.32 -9.60
N VAL A 306 9.81 1.84 -10.21
CA VAL A 306 8.68 2.46 -9.51
C VAL A 306 7.35 1.92 -10.01
N ALA A 307 6.33 1.93 -9.15
CA ALA A 307 5.00 1.41 -9.47
C ALA A 307 4.40 2.06 -10.72
N ASP A 308 4.47 3.39 -10.76
CA ASP A 308 3.99 4.24 -11.84
C ASP A 308 4.72 5.61 -11.79
N ALA A 309 4.32 6.52 -12.69
CA ALA A 309 4.91 7.84 -12.74
C ALA A 309 4.68 8.66 -11.45
N VAL A 310 3.52 8.49 -10.81
CA VAL A 310 3.14 9.22 -9.59
C VAL A 310 4.01 8.78 -8.42
N ALA A 311 4.22 7.47 -8.26
CA ALA A 311 5.16 6.92 -7.28
C ALA A 311 6.59 7.43 -7.52
N GLY A 312 7.00 7.53 -8.79
CA GLY A 312 8.27 8.16 -9.17
C GLY A 312 8.37 9.62 -8.71
N SER A 313 7.36 10.44 -9.02
CA SER A 313 7.33 11.85 -8.61
C SER A 313 7.33 12.02 -7.09
N ARG A 314 6.62 11.16 -6.35
CA ARG A 314 6.63 11.18 -4.88
C ARG A 314 7.99 10.82 -4.30
N MET A 315 8.68 9.87 -4.89
CA MET A 315 10.03 9.51 -4.46
C MET A 315 11.01 10.66 -4.73
N LEU A 316 10.98 11.25 -5.92
CA LEU A 316 11.78 12.44 -6.24
C LEU A 316 11.43 13.64 -5.35
N ALA A 317 10.16 13.82 -4.95
CA ALA A 317 9.77 14.85 -4.01
C ALA A 317 10.42 14.64 -2.63
N ARG A 318 10.40 13.41 -2.09
CA ARG A 318 11.08 13.10 -0.82
C ARG A 318 12.58 13.33 -0.90
N TRP A 319 13.19 13.01 -2.04
CA TRP A 319 14.59 13.25 -2.33
C TRP A 319 14.91 14.75 -2.38
N ALA A 320 14.12 15.51 -3.12
CA ALA A 320 14.23 16.96 -3.24
C ALA A 320 14.13 17.63 -1.86
N LEU A 321 13.14 17.24 -1.07
CA LEU A 321 12.92 17.75 0.28
C LEU A 321 14.13 17.48 1.18
N ARG A 322 14.58 16.23 1.27
CA ARG A 322 15.69 15.87 2.17
C ARG A 322 17.03 16.41 1.72
N ALA A 323 17.27 16.43 0.41
CA ALA A 323 18.47 17.05 -0.11
C ALA A 323 18.39 18.57 0.01
N GLY A 324 17.22 19.19 0.12
CA GLY A 324 17.10 20.65 0.08
C GLY A 324 17.35 21.21 -1.32
N VAL A 325 16.88 20.51 -2.36
CA VAL A 325 17.04 20.92 -3.77
C VAL A 325 15.70 21.13 -4.44
N ARG A 326 15.67 22.02 -5.43
CA ARG A 326 14.46 22.29 -6.20
C ARG A 326 14.21 21.16 -7.20
N PRO A 327 12.95 20.87 -7.55
CA PRO A 327 12.62 19.85 -8.55
C PRO A 327 13.33 20.04 -9.91
N SER A 328 13.50 21.29 -10.34
CA SER A 328 14.19 21.66 -11.58
C SER A 328 15.71 21.41 -11.58
N ASP A 329 16.26 21.24 -10.38
CA ASP A 329 17.65 20.89 -10.13
C ASP A 329 17.76 19.37 -9.85
N LEU A 330 16.69 18.58 -9.93
CA LEU A 330 16.73 17.13 -9.64
C LEU A 330 16.25 16.29 -10.82
N ALA A 331 15.26 16.77 -11.56
CA ALA A 331 14.55 16.01 -12.58
C ALA A 331 14.38 16.79 -13.88
N LEU A 332 14.08 16.08 -14.97
CA LEU A 332 13.76 16.72 -16.25
C LEU A 332 12.56 17.68 -16.11
N PRO A 333 12.50 18.78 -16.90
CA PRO A 333 11.44 19.79 -16.80
C PRO A 333 10.01 19.25 -16.85
N LYS A 334 9.78 18.20 -17.65
CA LYS A 334 8.46 17.53 -17.75
C LYS A 334 7.97 16.91 -16.43
N HIS A 335 8.85 16.68 -15.46
CA HIS A 335 8.55 16.08 -14.16
C HIS A 335 8.43 17.11 -13.02
N GLU A 336 8.81 18.38 -13.24
CA GLU A 336 8.81 19.41 -12.19
C GLU A 336 7.43 19.60 -11.55
N GLY A 337 6.40 19.90 -12.35
CA GLY A 337 5.03 20.10 -11.85
C GLY A 337 4.48 18.91 -11.05
N PRO A 338 4.60 17.65 -11.55
CA PRO A 338 4.26 16.46 -10.77
C PRO A 338 5.01 16.32 -9.44
N ILE A 339 6.31 16.65 -9.41
CA ILE A 339 7.13 16.60 -8.19
C ILE A 339 6.70 17.69 -7.21
N GLU A 340 6.47 18.92 -7.67
CA GLU A 340 5.96 20.02 -6.85
C GLU A 340 4.59 19.69 -6.24
N LYS A 341 3.70 19.09 -7.03
CA LYS A 341 2.41 18.61 -6.52
C LYS A 341 2.60 17.57 -5.41
N ALA A 342 3.56 16.65 -5.57
CA ALA A 342 3.87 15.65 -4.55
C ALA A 342 4.53 16.28 -3.31
N LEU A 343 5.39 17.28 -3.48
CA LEU A 343 6.00 18.05 -2.38
C LEU A 343 4.94 18.75 -1.52
N ARG A 344 3.97 19.44 -2.14
CA ARG A 344 2.86 20.07 -1.41
C ARG A 344 2.02 19.09 -0.60
N ALA A 345 1.97 17.81 -1.03
CA ALA A 345 1.31 16.76 -0.27
C ALA A 345 2.16 16.22 0.89
N LEU A 346 3.49 16.42 0.87
CA LEU A 346 4.42 16.07 1.95
C LEU A 346 4.59 17.21 2.97
N ASP A 347 4.19 18.43 2.64
CA ASP A 347 4.38 19.68 3.41
C ASP A 347 3.59 19.77 4.74
N PHE A 348 3.15 18.63 5.30
CA PHE A 348 2.67 18.53 6.68
C PHE A 348 3.81 18.48 7.71
N GLU A 349 5.06 18.26 7.29
CA GLU A 349 6.24 18.22 8.18
C GLU A 349 7.06 19.53 8.24
N GLY A 350 6.50 20.66 7.79
CA GLY A 350 7.01 22.00 8.13
C GLY A 350 8.23 22.50 7.33
N GLN A 351 8.49 21.96 6.14
CA GLN A 351 9.45 22.49 5.18
C GLN A 351 8.74 22.84 3.87
N SER A 352 8.46 24.12 3.68
CA SER A 352 7.72 24.58 2.51
C SER A 352 8.58 24.56 1.25
N VAL A 353 7.95 24.38 0.08
CA VAL A 353 8.65 24.38 -1.24
C VAL A 353 9.47 25.66 -1.44
N GLU A 354 8.99 26.77 -0.88
CA GLU A 354 9.65 28.08 -0.92
C GLU A 354 10.94 28.16 -0.09
N GLN A 355 11.14 27.24 0.87
CA GLN A 355 12.34 27.16 1.70
C GLN A 355 13.46 26.31 1.07
N LEU A 356 13.18 25.63 -0.05
CA LEU A 356 14.20 24.87 -0.78
C LEU A 356 15.18 25.84 -1.49
N GLY A 357 16.37 25.99 -0.91
CA GLY A 357 17.53 26.66 -1.51
C GLY A 357 18.64 25.65 -1.72
N GLY A 358 19.09 25.48 -2.96
CA GLY A 358 19.89 24.33 -3.41
C GLY A 358 21.08 23.98 -2.52
N SER A 359 21.18 22.70 -2.12
CA SER A 359 22.33 22.12 -1.42
C SER A 359 23.37 21.51 -2.37
N LEU A 360 22.96 21.13 -3.58
CA LEU A 360 23.84 20.58 -4.59
C LEU A 360 24.51 21.72 -5.38
N PRO A 361 25.78 21.56 -5.80
CA PRO A 361 26.51 22.57 -6.56
C PRO A 361 25.82 22.90 -7.89
N ALA A 362 26.16 24.05 -8.49
CA ALA A 362 25.60 24.46 -9.78
C ALA A 362 25.82 23.46 -10.93
N THR A 363 26.79 22.55 -10.75
CA THR A 363 27.06 21.39 -11.59
C THR A 363 27.41 20.20 -10.71
N TRP A 364 26.80 19.03 -10.93
CA TRP A 364 27.13 17.78 -10.24
C TRP A 364 27.38 16.63 -11.22
N THR A 365 28.02 15.58 -10.73
CA THR A 365 28.35 14.34 -11.42
C THR A 365 27.22 13.32 -11.29
N GLU A 366 27.27 12.26 -12.10
CA GLU A 366 26.35 11.12 -11.96
C GLU A 366 26.47 10.45 -10.59
N ALA A 367 27.69 10.37 -10.06
CA ALA A 367 27.95 9.78 -8.75
C ALA A 367 27.24 10.58 -7.65
N GLU A 368 27.37 11.91 -7.66
CA GLU A 368 26.72 12.81 -6.68
C GLU A 368 25.19 12.72 -6.72
N LEU A 369 24.58 12.66 -7.91
CA LEU A 369 23.13 12.52 -8.02
C LEU A 369 22.64 11.12 -7.63
N ALA A 370 23.44 10.08 -7.87
CA ALA A 370 23.13 8.72 -7.43
C ALA A 370 23.13 8.58 -5.89
N GLN A 371 23.92 9.40 -5.17
CA GLN A 371 23.90 9.43 -3.69
C GLN A 371 22.55 9.91 -3.15
N VAL A 372 21.73 10.58 -3.95
CA VAL A 372 20.37 10.95 -3.53
C VAL A 372 19.50 9.72 -3.28
N ILE A 373 19.78 8.57 -3.92
CA ILE A 373 19.09 7.31 -3.57
C ILE A 373 19.51 6.83 -2.18
N TRP A 374 20.82 6.80 -1.95
CA TRP A 374 21.47 6.31 -0.74
C TRP A 374 22.41 7.39 -0.19
N PRO A 375 21.95 8.22 0.77
CA PRO A 375 22.66 9.43 1.19
C PRO A 375 24.04 9.21 1.81
N ARG A 376 24.39 7.96 2.14
CA ARG A 376 25.70 7.59 2.67
C ARG A 376 26.21 6.37 1.93
N GLU A 377 27.51 6.31 1.74
CA GLU A 377 28.17 5.18 1.09
C GLU A 377 27.95 3.87 1.84
N ARG A 378 27.85 3.93 3.18
CA ARG A 378 27.62 2.77 4.06
C ARG A 378 26.46 3.04 5.00
N MET A 379 25.43 2.19 4.96
CA MET A 379 24.26 2.31 5.82
C MET A 379 23.82 0.95 6.35
N ILE A 380 23.38 0.92 7.61
CA ILE A 380 22.66 -0.20 8.20
C ILE A 380 21.22 0.25 8.40
N LEU A 381 20.28 -0.42 7.75
CA LEU A 381 18.86 -0.12 7.82
C LEU A 381 18.14 -1.23 8.59
N LEU A 382 17.46 -0.86 9.67
CA LEU A 382 16.77 -1.80 10.54
C LEU A 382 15.25 -1.72 10.32
N ASP A 383 14.63 -2.90 10.31
CA ASP A 383 13.19 -3.10 10.44
C ASP A 383 12.93 -4.07 11.61
N LYS A 384 11.66 -4.31 11.94
CA LYS A 384 11.24 -5.28 12.94
C LYS A 384 11.70 -6.69 12.57
N GLY A 385 12.17 -7.43 13.57
CA GLY A 385 12.44 -8.87 13.46
C GLY A 385 11.28 -9.70 13.98
N ARG A 386 11.42 -11.03 13.87
CA ARG A 386 10.40 -12.03 14.26
C ARG A 386 9.99 -11.94 15.72
N LYS A 387 10.92 -11.56 16.60
CA LYS A 387 10.70 -11.45 18.04
C LYS A 387 11.09 -10.05 18.52
N SER A 388 10.58 -9.68 19.69
CA SER A 388 11.00 -8.45 20.37
C SER A 388 12.52 -8.42 20.54
N GLY A 389 13.15 -7.29 20.21
CA GLY A 389 14.60 -7.10 20.25
C GLY A 389 15.38 -7.63 19.04
N MET A 390 14.76 -8.45 18.18
CA MET A 390 15.37 -8.87 16.92
C MET A 390 15.09 -7.85 15.81
N HIS A 391 16.01 -7.77 14.85
CA HIS A 391 15.90 -6.87 13.72
C HIS A 391 16.11 -7.59 12.40
N THR A 392 15.29 -7.23 11.41
CA THR A 392 15.63 -7.42 10.01
C THR A 392 16.59 -6.30 9.62
N VAL A 393 17.67 -6.64 8.92
CA VAL A 393 18.72 -5.69 8.56
C VAL A 393 18.92 -5.68 7.06
N PHE A 394 18.94 -4.48 6.44
CA PHE A 394 19.37 -4.26 5.08
C PHE A 394 20.69 -3.50 5.09
N LEU A 395 21.65 -3.95 4.28
CA LEU A 395 22.97 -3.33 4.20
C LEU A 395 23.12 -2.58 2.88
N VAL A 396 23.51 -1.32 2.98
CA VAL A 396 23.89 -0.48 1.83
C VAL A 396 25.39 -0.26 1.87
N GLU A 397 26.07 -0.51 0.75
CA GLU A 397 27.49 -0.23 0.57
C GLU A 397 27.75 0.19 -0.88
N GLY A 398 28.60 1.20 -1.09
CA GLY A 398 28.91 1.71 -2.42
C GLY A 398 27.68 2.21 -3.17
N HIS A 399 26.73 2.82 -2.45
CA HIS A 399 25.43 3.26 -2.98
C HIS A 399 24.59 2.15 -3.65
N ALA A 400 24.72 0.92 -3.17
CA ALA A 400 23.84 -0.19 -3.54
C ALA A 400 23.37 -0.94 -2.30
N CYS A 401 22.09 -1.30 -2.25
CA CYS A 401 21.60 -2.20 -1.21
C CYS A 401 22.04 -3.64 -1.55
N LEU A 402 22.97 -4.18 -0.76
CA LEU A 402 23.62 -5.45 -1.01
C LEU A 402 22.70 -6.65 -0.75
N GLY A 403 21.74 -6.53 0.15
CA GLY A 403 20.87 -7.63 0.56
C GLY A 403 20.30 -7.46 1.97
N TYR A 404 19.90 -8.58 2.56
CA TYR A 404 19.29 -8.61 3.90
C TYR A 404 19.91 -9.67 4.81
N THR A 405 19.80 -9.46 6.12
CA THR A 405 20.14 -10.42 7.17
C THR A 405 19.28 -10.17 8.40
N THR A 406 19.56 -10.89 9.49
CA THR A 406 18.90 -10.69 10.79
C THR A 406 19.93 -10.44 11.87
N ALA A 407 19.62 -9.50 12.77
CA ALA A 407 20.34 -9.27 14.01
C ALA A 407 19.50 -9.78 15.19
N GLU A 408 20.06 -10.68 15.99
CA GLU A 408 19.37 -11.27 17.14
C GLU A 408 19.58 -10.45 18.42
N LEU A 409 20.73 -9.78 18.53
CA LEU A 409 21.10 -8.95 19.67
C LEU A 409 21.30 -7.50 19.22
N ALA A 410 20.96 -6.55 20.10
CA ALA A 410 21.17 -5.12 19.84
C ALA A 410 22.64 -4.78 19.52
N SER A 411 23.60 -5.51 20.11
CA SER A 411 25.03 -5.34 19.84
C SER A 411 25.43 -5.68 18.40
N GLU A 412 24.69 -6.58 17.73
CA GLU A 412 24.98 -6.96 16.34
C GLU A 412 24.56 -5.86 15.36
N THR A 413 23.60 -5.01 15.73
CA THR A 413 22.97 -4.03 14.81
C THR A 413 23.90 -2.93 14.31
N GLN A 414 25.11 -2.83 14.87
CA GLN A 414 26.14 -1.87 14.47
C GLN A 414 27.42 -2.56 13.95
N ASP A 415 27.54 -3.88 14.10
CA ASP A 415 28.72 -4.64 13.68
C ASP A 415 28.61 -5.01 12.20
N LEU A 416 29.11 -4.12 11.34
CA LEU A 416 29.03 -4.29 9.90
C LEU A 416 29.75 -5.56 9.41
N ALA A 417 30.85 -5.94 10.05
CA ALA A 417 31.62 -7.12 9.65
C ALA A 417 30.85 -8.41 9.94
N LEU A 418 30.21 -8.50 11.10
CA LEU A 418 29.35 -9.62 11.47
C LEU A 418 28.12 -9.72 10.56
N LEU A 419 27.44 -8.60 10.34
CA LEU A 419 26.23 -8.55 9.50
C LEU A 419 26.54 -8.98 8.06
N LYS A 420 27.69 -8.57 7.50
CA LYS A 420 28.13 -8.99 6.17
C LYS A 420 28.37 -10.49 6.05
N LYS A 421 28.89 -11.15 7.10
CA LYS A 421 29.10 -12.61 7.10
C LYS A 421 27.80 -13.40 7.02
N LYS A 422 26.70 -12.86 7.55
CA LYS A 422 25.36 -13.47 7.56
C LYS A 422 24.47 -12.97 6.42
N LEU A 423 25.00 -12.19 5.47
CA LEU A 423 24.22 -11.47 4.48
C LEU A 423 23.73 -12.40 3.35
N THR A 424 22.41 -12.43 3.15
CA THR A 424 21.81 -12.94 1.92
C THR A 424 21.84 -11.84 0.87
N ARG A 425 22.66 -12.01 -0.17
CA ARG A 425 22.88 -10.99 -1.21
C ARG A 425 21.74 -10.96 -2.23
N PHE A 426 21.43 -9.76 -2.70
CA PHE A 426 20.61 -9.59 -3.90
C PHE A 426 21.42 -9.96 -5.14
N GLU A 427 20.78 -10.63 -6.10
CA GLU A 427 21.39 -10.95 -7.39
C GLU A 427 21.62 -9.69 -8.22
N ALA A 428 22.62 -9.72 -9.09
CA ALA A 428 22.85 -8.64 -10.06
C ALA A 428 21.74 -8.60 -11.13
N GLY A 429 21.58 -7.45 -11.79
CA GLY A 429 20.61 -7.28 -12.88
C GLY A 429 19.21 -6.85 -12.43
N SER A 430 18.21 -7.03 -13.29
CA SER A 430 16.87 -6.46 -13.12
C SER A 430 16.12 -6.98 -11.88
N GLY A 431 16.39 -8.23 -11.47
CA GLY A 431 15.89 -8.80 -10.22
C GLY A 431 16.43 -8.06 -8.99
N GLY A 432 17.73 -7.80 -8.96
CA GLY A 432 18.37 -6.99 -7.93
C GLY A 432 17.84 -5.56 -7.87
N THR A 433 17.70 -4.90 -9.03
CA THR A 433 17.16 -3.53 -9.09
C THR A 433 15.78 -3.42 -8.46
N TYR A 434 14.89 -4.38 -8.72
CA TYR A 434 13.56 -4.39 -8.10
C TYR A 434 13.65 -4.49 -6.57
N LEU A 435 14.46 -5.41 -6.04
CA LEU A 435 14.62 -5.58 -4.59
C LEU A 435 15.23 -4.34 -3.93
N GLN A 436 16.23 -3.73 -4.56
CA GLN A 436 16.80 -2.45 -4.11
C GLN A 436 15.75 -1.34 -4.08
N SER A 437 14.83 -1.34 -5.05
CA SER A 437 13.74 -0.36 -5.13
C SER A 437 12.74 -0.49 -3.98
N LEU A 438 12.43 -1.72 -3.55
CA LEU A 438 11.59 -1.94 -2.37
C LEU A 438 12.24 -1.39 -1.09
N VAL A 439 13.55 -1.61 -0.92
CA VAL A 439 14.28 -1.11 0.26
C VAL A 439 14.41 0.40 0.22
N ALA A 440 14.70 0.98 -0.94
CA ALA A 440 14.80 2.44 -1.11
C ALA A 440 13.46 3.11 -0.81
N GLU A 441 12.35 2.61 -1.36
CA GLU A 441 11.02 3.15 -1.08
C GLU A 441 10.68 3.06 0.41
N ALA A 442 10.99 1.93 1.07
CA ALA A 442 10.76 1.78 2.51
C ALA A 442 11.59 2.77 3.36
N TYR A 443 12.85 2.97 2.99
CA TYR A 443 13.73 3.94 3.64
C TYR A 443 13.20 5.36 3.50
N TRP A 444 12.86 5.77 2.28
CA TRP A 444 12.34 7.11 1.99
C TRP A 444 10.92 7.33 2.54
N ALA A 445 10.15 6.27 2.72
CA ALA A 445 8.87 6.27 3.43
C ALA A 445 9.01 6.40 4.96
N GLY A 446 10.24 6.43 5.51
CA GLY A 446 10.47 6.48 6.95
C GLY A 446 10.15 5.16 7.68
N ARG A 447 10.02 4.05 6.95
CA ARG A 447 9.68 2.73 7.50
C ARG A 447 10.89 1.99 8.06
N LEU A 448 12.11 2.43 7.72
CA LEU A 448 13.36 1.82 8.16
C LEU A 448 14.13 2.79 9.06
N LYS A 449 14.74 2.24 10.12
CA LYS A 449 15.63 3.00 11.02
C LYS A 449 17.07 2.88 10.54
N GLU A 450 17.70 3.99 10.19
CA GLU A 450 19.13 4.03 9.89
C GLU A 450 19.95 3.99 11.19
N VAL A 451 21.03 3.21 11.19
CA VAL A 451 22.01 3.16 12.29
C VAL A 451 23.42 3.31 11.72
N ALA A 452 24.26 4.06 12.43
CA ALA A 452 25.67 4.21 12.09
C ALA A 452 26.43 2.89 12.32
N PRO A 453 27.20 2.42 11.32
CA PRO A 453 28.10 1.27 11.50
C PRO A 453 29.23 1.64 12.47
N ARG A 454 29.65 0.70 13.32
CA ARG A 454 30.87 0.79 14.15
C ARG A 454 32.10 0.31 13.41
#